data_AF-A0A9D2C669-F1
#
_entry.id   AF-A0A9D2C669-F1
#
_cell.length_a   1.000
_cell.length_b   1.000
_cell.length_c   1.000
_cell.angle_alpha   90.00
_cell.angle_beta   90.00
_cell.angle_gamma   90.00
#
_symmetry.space_group_name_H-M   'P 1'
#
loop_
_entity.id
_entity.type
_entity.pdbx_description
1 polymer ?
#
loop_
_entity_poly.entity_id
_entity_poly.type
_entity_poly.pdbx_seq_one_letter_code
_entity_poly.pdbx_strand_id
1 'polypeptide(L)'
;MASSLVQIRLDDDLKAEASALYDALGLDLPTAIRMFIKRSVMVNGIPFSMTLPVNEYKATRALQAMQEISEAASAAGVSDMTLDEINAEINAVRNGQNSTGGTTK
;
A
#
# COMPACT_ATOMS: atom_id res chain seq x y z
N MET A 1 25.55 14.93 -36.66
CA MET A 1 24.80 15.61 -35.58
C MET A 1 25.78 16.06 -34.53
N ALA A 2 25.61 17.26 -33.96
CA ALA A 2 26.47 17.72 -32.86
C ALA A 2 26.26 16.84 -31.62
N SER A 3 27.34 16.37 -31.02
CA SER A 3 27.31 15.65 -29.74
C SER A 3 27.83 16.57 -28.64
N SER A 4 27.08 16.71 -27.56
CA SER A 4 27.50 17.46 -26.37
C SER A 4 27.86 16.48 -25.25
N LEU A 5 28.94 16.79 -24.51
CA LEU A 5 29.37 16.02 -23.34
C LEU A 5 28.66 16.54 -22.09
N VAL A 6 28.14 15.62 -21.28
CA VAL A 6 27.59 15.91 -19.95
C VAL A 6 28.42 15.14 -18.92
N GLN A 7 28.96 15.86 -17.92
CA GLN A 7 29.68 15.26 -16.79
C GLN A 7 28.79 15.34 -15.54
N ILE A 8 28.59 14.19 -14.89
CA ILE A 8 27.74 14.05 -13.70
C ILE A 8 28.60 13.50 -12.56
N ARG A 9 28.53 14.13 -11.39
CA ARG A 9 29.12 13.61 -10.14
C ARG A 9 28.05 12.81 -9.41
N LEU A 10 28.42 11.61 -8.98
CA LEU A 10 27.56 10.68 -8.26
C LEU A 10 28.42 10.00 -7.19
N ASP A 11 27.82 9.61 -6.08
CA ASP A 11 28.45 8.69 -5.13
C ASP A 11 28.77 7.35 -5.79
N ASP A 12 29.91 6.77 -5.41
CA ASP A 12 30.39 5.52 -6.02
C ASP A 12 29.44 4.35 -5.73
N ASP A 13 28.88 4.29 -4.52
CA ASP A 13 27.91 3.27 -4.13
C ASP A 13 26.62 3.38 -4.96
N LEU A 14 26.09 4.60 -5.12
CA LEU A 14 24.91 4.85 -5.94
C LEU A 14 25.15 4.53 -7.42
N LYS A 15 26.38 4.76 -7.91
CA LYS A 15 26.78 4.39 -9.27
C LYS A 15 26.75 2.89 -9.46
N ALA A 16 27.33 2.15 -8.52
CA ALA A 16 27.40 0.70 -8.55
C ALA A 16 25.99 0.09 -8.51
N GLU A 17 25.14 0.56 -7.60
CA GLU A 17 23.75 0.11 -7.48
C GLU A 17 22.95 0.36 -8.77
N ALA A 18 23.01 1.59 -9.30
CA ALA A 18 22.30 1.94 -10.53
C ALA A 18 22.82 1.13 -11.74
N SER A 19 24.13 0.91 -11.84
CA SER A 19 24.71 0.10 -12.92
C SER A 19 24.23 -1.34 -12.86
N ALA A 20 24.28 -1.97 -11.68
CA ALA A 20 23.79 -3.33 -11.49
C ALA A 20 22.28 -3.47 -11.80
N LEU A 21 21.48 -2.47 -11.39
CA LEU A 21 20.05 -2.42 -11.69
C LEU A 21 19.79 -2.38 -13.21
N TYR A 22 20.44 -1.46 -13.93
CA TYR A 22 20.21 -1.33 -15.36
C TYR A 22 20.80 -2.51 -16.16
N ASP A 23 21.94 -3.06 -15.75
CA ASP A 23 22.53 -4.25 -16.37
C ASP A 23 21.59 -5.46 -16.24
N ALA A 24 20.93 -5.63 -15.08
CA ALA A 24 19.90 -6.66 -14.90
C ALA A 24 18.68 -6.47 -15.81
N LEU A 25 18.42 -5.23 -16.25
CA LEU A 25 17.39 -4.89 -17.24
C LEU A 25 17.91 -4.97 -18.69
N GLY A 26 19.19 -5.31 -18.91
CA GLY A 26 19.82 -5.38 -20.23
C GLY A 26 20.18 -4.02 -20.82
N LEU A 27 20.48 -3.02 -19.98
CA LEU A 27 20.72 -1.64 -20.38
C LEU A 27 21.96 -1.07 -19.66
N ASP A 28 22.78 -0.29 -20.36
CA ASP A 28 23.87 0.45 -19.72
C ASP A 28 23.38 1.78 -19.09
N LEU A 29 24.05 2.19 -18.01
CA LEU A 29 23.75 3.43 -17.27
C LEU A 29 23.69 4.69 -18.18
N PRO A 30 24.64 4.92 -19.12
CA PRO A 30 24.55 6.05 -20.04
C PRO A 30 23.28 6.05 -20.91
N THR A 31 22.80 4.89 -21.37
CA THR A 31 21.57 4.81 -22.14
C THR A 31 20.35 5.11 -21.27
N ALA A 32 20.32 4.63 -20.02
CA ALA A 32 19.29 5.00 -19.04
C ALA A 32 19.20 6.52 -18.85
N ILE A 33 20.34 7.19 -18.67
CA ILE A 33 20.40 8.66 -18.51
C ILE A 33 19.87 9.37 -19.77
N ARG A 34 20.23 8.89 -20.96
CA ARG A 34 19.69 9.44 -22.22
C ARG A 34 18.18 9.25 -22.34
N MET A 35 17.66 8.09 -21.94
CA MET A 35 16.23 7.80 -21.93
C MET A 35 15.49 8.73 -20.98
N PHE A 36 16.03 8.94 -19.78
CA PHE A 36 15.51 9.89 -18.80
C PHE A 36 15.37 11.29 -19.42
N ILE A 37 16.46 11.85 -19.98
CA ILE A 37 16.45 13.19 -20.58
C ILE A 37 15.44 13.27 -21.74
N LYS A 38 15.42 12.28 -22.63
CA LYS A 38 14.45 12.24 -23.74
C LYS A 38 13.01 12.25 -23.22
N ARG A 39 12.72 11.44 -22.21
CA ARG A 39 11.38 11.37 -21.63
C ARG A 39 11.00 12.69 -20.95
N SER A 40 11.94 13.33 -20.24
CA SER A 40 11.71 14.64 -19.64
C SER A 40 11.28 15.69 -20.66
N VAL A 41 11.95 15.73 -21.82
CA VAL A 41 11.58 16.63 -22.92
C VAL A 41 10.21 16.26 -23.50
N MET A 42 9.94 14.97 -23.73
CA MET A 42 8.65 14.53 -24.28
C MET A 42 7.45 14.90 -23.41
N VAL A 43 7.60 14.88 -22.08
CA VAL A 43 6.53 15.18 -21.13
C VAL A 43 6.54 16.63 -20.63
N ASN A 44 7.49 17.44 -21.11
CA ASN A 44 7.73 18.81 -20.64
C ASN A 44 7.81 18.90 -19.09
N GLY A 45 8.59 18.00 -18.48
CA GLY A 45 8.66 17.88 -17.02
C GLY A 45 9.60 16.76 -16.58
N ILE A 46 9.58 16.42 -15.29
CA ILE A 46 10.35 15.29 -14.77
C ILE A 46 9.51 14.00 -14.89
N PRO A 47 10.07 12.91 -15.43
CA PRO A 47 9.31 11.72 -15.79
C PRO A 47 9.14 10.73 -14.61
N PHE A 48 8.89 11.26 -13.42
CA PHE A 48 8.50 10.51 -12.23
C PHE A 48 7.68 11.41 -11.29
N SER A 49 6.91 10.83 -10.38
CA SER A 49 6.12 11.60 -9.42
C SER A 49 7.04 12.36 -8.46
N MET A 50 6.91 13.68 -8.40
CA MET A 50 7.56 14.51 -7.38
C MET A 50 6.67 14.73 -6.16
N THR A 51 6.14 13.64 -5.63
CA THR A 51 5.35 13.67 -4.40
C THR A 51 6.12 12.95 -3.32
N LEU A 52 6.18 13.52 -2.11
CA LEU A 52 6.55 12.73 -0.95
C LEU A 52 5.57 11.55 -0.86
N PRO A 53 6.03 10.33 -0.54
CA PRO A 53 5.11 9.25 -0.28
C PRO A 53 4.15 9.76 0.79
N VAL A 54 2.87 9.88 0.41
CA VAL A 54 1.82 9.99 1.41
C VAL A 54 1.94 8.65 2.11
N ASN A 55 2.55 8.64 3.30
CA ASN A 55 2.37 7.52 4.21
C ASN A 55 0.87 7.30 4.21
N GLU A 56 0.39 6.21 3.59
CA GLU A 56 -1.04 5.90 3.55
C GLU A 56 -1.50 6.02 4.99
N TYR A 57 -2.17 7.13 5.27
CA TYR A 57 -2.53 7.46 6.63
C TYR A 57 -3.52 6.36 6.97
N LYS A 58 -3.16 5.47 7.90
CA LYS A 58 -3.92 4.26 8.24
C LYS A 58 -5.41 4.52 8.46
N ALA A 59 -5.82 5.78 8.65
CA ALA A 59 -7.21 6.17 8.65
C ALA A 59 -7.96 5.92 7.33
N THR A 60 -7.37 5.96 6.13
CA THR A 60 -8.12 5.61 4.90
C THR A 60 -8.54 4.14 4.91
N ARG A 61 -7.60 3.25 5.27
CA ARG A 61 -7.89 1.83 5.48
C ARG A 61 -8.84 1.60 6.66
N ALA A 62 -8.67 2.33 7.75
CA ALA A 62 -9.56 2.21 8.91
C ALA A 62 -10.98 2.70 8.60
N LEU A 63 -11.12 3.79 7.82
CA LEU A 63 -12.41 4.31 7.37
C LEU A 63 -13.11 3.34 6.42
N GLN A 64 -12.37 2.75 5.48
CA GLN A 64 -12.91 1.70 4.60
C GLN A 64 -13.36 0.48 5.41
N ALA A 65 -12.54 0.00 6.35
CA ALA A 65 -12.92 -1.11 7.22
C ALA A 65 -14.15 -0.78 8.09
N MET A 66 -14.27 0.45 8.59
CA MET A 66 -15.46 0.90 9.33
C MET A 66 -16.71 0.94 8.44
N GLN A 67 -16.58 1.40 7.19
CA GLN A 67 -17.69 1.42 6.24
C GLN A 67 -18.17 0.00 5.91
N GLU A 68 -17.26 -0.92 5.62
CA GLU A 68 -17.59 -2.33 5.36
C GLU A 68 -18.29 -2.98 6.55
N ILE A 69 -17.80 -2.76 7.77
CA ILE A 69 -18.43 -3.28 8.99
C ILE A 69 -19.83 -2.67 9.19
N SER A 70 -19.98 -1.37 8.94
CA SER A 70 -21.27 -0.67 9.06
C SER A 70 -22.28 -1.19 8.05
N GLU A 71 -21.88 -1.38 6.79
CA GLU A 71 -22.75 -1.92 5.74
C GLU A 71 -23.17 -3.36 6.04
N ALA A 72 -22.23 -4.19 6.52
CA ALA A 72 -22.52 -5.55 6.94
C ALA A 72 -23.51 -5.59 8.12
N ALA A 73 -23.35 -4.69 9.11
CA ALA A 73 -24.26 -4.58 10.24
C ALA A 73 -25.67 -4.16 9.82
N SER A 74 -25.79 -3.20 8.91
CA SER A 74 -27.09 -2.79 8.35
C SER A 74 -27.74 -3.91 7.54
N ALA A 75 -26.98 -4.62 6.70
CA ALA A 75 -27.48 -5.74 5.90
C ALA A 75 -27.94 -6.93 6.76
N ALA A 76 -27.26 -7.18 7.88
CA ALA A 76 -27.66 -8.20 8.86
C ALA A 76 -28.77 -7.74 9.82
N GLY A 77 -29.22 -6.48 9.73
CA GLY A 77 -30.27 -5.92 10.61
C GLY A 77 -29.83 -5.74 12.06
N VAL A 78 -28.52 -5.72 12.33
CA VAL A 78 -27.94 -5.58 13.69
C VAL A 78 -27.43 -4.17 13.98
N SER A 79 -27.62 -3.23 13.05
CA SER A 79 -27.16 -1.84 13.15
C SER A 79 -27.81 -1.04 14.29
N ASP A 80 -29.04 -1.39 14.68
CA ASP A 80 -29.85 -0.64 15.63
C ASP A 80 -30.09 -1.38 16.96
N MET A 81 -29.28 -2.41 17.24
CA MET A 81 -29.39 -3.14 18.51
C MET A 81 -29.01 -2.25 19.69
N THR A 82 -29.87 -2.24 20.71
CA THR A 82 -29.58 -1.55 21.97
C THR A 82 -28.48 -2.26 22.76
N LEU A 83 -27.80 -1.54 23.66
CA LEU A 83 -26.75 -2.12 24.49
C LEU A 83 -27.24 -3.32 25.31
N ASP A 84 -28.49 -3.29 25.75
CA ASP A 84 -29.10 -4.37 26.53
C ASP A 84 -29.34 -5.62 25.66
N GLU A 85 -29.78 -5.44 24.41
CA GLU A 85 -29.96 -6.52 23.43
C GLU A 85 -28.62 -7.15 23.03
N ILE A 86 -27.60 -6.33 22.81
CA ILE A 86 -26.23 -6.79 22.53
C ILE A 86 -25.70 -7.64 23.69
N ASN A 87 -25.85 -7.16 24.93
CA ASN A 87 -25.40 -7.88 26.11
C ASN A 87 -26.18 -9.19 26.31
N ALA A 88 -27.48 -9.20 26.04
CA ALA A 88 -28.30 -10.40 26.11
C ALA A 88 -27.84 -11.46 25.10
N GLU A 89 -27.52 -11.08 23.86
CA GLU A 89 -27.05 -11.99 22.82
C GLU A 89 -25.65 -12.54 23.12
N ILE A 90 -24.71 -11.69 23.55
CA ILE A 90 -23.36 -12.11 23.98
C ILE A 90 -23.45 -13.12 25.12
N ASN A 91 -24.33 -12.86 26.10
CA ASN A 91 -24.54 -13.77 27.23
C ASN A 91 -25.16 -15.10 26.77
N ALA A 92 -26.14 -15.08 25.87
CA ALA A 92 -26.76 -16.29 25.32
C ALA A 92 -25.73 -17.18 24.59
N VAL A 93 -24.86 -16.59 23.75
CA VAL A 93 -23.81 -17.33 23.03
C VAL A 93 -22.75 -17.89 23.99
N ARG A 94 -22.28 -17.09 24.95
CA ARG A 94 -21.29 -17.53 25.96
C ARG A 94 -21.83 -18.62 26.87
N ASN A 95 -23.11 -18.54 27.24
CA ASN A 95 -23.77 -19.54 28.06
C ASN A 95 -24.06 -20.83 27.28
N GLY A 96 -24.33 -20.74 25.97
CA GLY A 96 -24.54 -21.89 25.09
C GLY A 96 -23.26 -22.67 24.72
N GLN A 97 -22.07 -22.05 24.83
CA GLN A 97 -20.80 -22.74 24.63
C GLN A 97 -20.30 -23.49 25.89
N ASN A 98 -20.80 -23.14 27.08
CA ASN A 98 -20.43 -23.80 28.34
C ASN A 98 -21.07 -25.19 28.54
N SER A 99 -21.99 -25.62 27.67
CA SER A 99 -22.70 -26.92 27.77
C SER A 99 -22.15 -28.03 26.87
N THR A 100 -21.16 -27.78 26.00
CA THR A 100 -20.60 -28.81 25.09
C THR A 100 -19.14 -29.19 25.42
N GLY A 101 -18.56 -28.63 26.48
CA GLY A 101 -17.15 -28.82 26.86
C GLY A 101 -16.87 -29.78 28.02
N GLY A 102 -17.80 -30.62 28.45
CA GLY A 102 -17.58 -31.50 29.61
C GLY A 102 -18.28 -32.85 29.54
N THR A 103 -17.50 -33.91 29.81
CA THR A 103 -17.86 -35.35 29.92
C THR A 103 -17.91 -36.09 28.57
N THR A 104 -17.11 -37.11 28.26
CA THR A 104 -16.65 -38.23 29.10
C THR A 104 -15.46 -38.95 28.43
N LYS A 105 -14.53 -39.43 29.26
CA LYS A 105 -13.64 -40.61 29.12
C LYS A 105 -13.35 -41.20 27.74
#